data_AF-A0A430KS69-F1
#
_entry.id   AF-A0A430KS69-F1
#
_cell.length_a   1.000
_cell.length_b   1.000
_cell.length_c   1.000
_cell.angle_alpha   90.00
_cell.angle_beta   90.00
_cell.angle_gamma   90.00
#
_symmetry.space_group_name_H-M   'P 1'
#
loop_
_entity.id
_entity.type
_entity.pdbx_description
1 polymer ?
#
loop_
_entity_poly.entity_id
_entity_poly.type
_entity_poly.pdbx_seq_one_letter_code
_entity_poly.pdbx_strand_id
1 'polypeptide(L)' 'MSTMIPLNQFQQLRHVDEIIEKAADSWWVYRRSIGHNGTLNTTARVVFFGRTKTQVDQWVAAQAQ' A
#
# COMPACT_ATOMS: atom_id res chain seq x y z
N MET A 1 -29.27 4.15 26.64
CA MET A 1 -29.18 4.07 25.17
C MET A 1 -27.75 3.70 24.83
N SER A 2 -27.49 2.46 24.40
CA SER A 2 -26.14 2.03 24.02
C SER A 2 -25.83 2.58 22.62
N THR A 3 -24.87 3.48 22.54
CA THR A 3 -24.32 3.99 21.29
C THR A 3 -23.59 2.83 20.59
N MET A 4 -24.21 2.24 19.57
CA MET A 4 -23.53 1.28 18.70
C MET A 4 -22.46 2.04 17.92
N ILE A 5 -21.18 1.73 18.13
CA ILE A 5 -20.11 2.19 17.25
C ILE A 5 -20.34 1.49 15.90
N PRO A 6 -20.61 2.22 14.80
CA PRO A 6 -20.71 1.59 13.49
C PRO A 6 -19.33 1.04 13.12
N LEU A 7 -19.21 -0.30 13.08
CA LEU A 7 -17.98 -1.03 12.72
C LEU A 7 -17.47 -0.70 11.30
N ASN A 8 -18.26 0.02 10.51
CA ASN A 8 -17.89 0.50 9.17
C ASN A 8 -16.79 1.57 9.19
N GLN A 9 -16.35 2.03 10.37
CA GLN A 9 -15.35 3.10 10.49
C GLN A 9 -13.90 2.59 10.48
N PHE A 10 -13.68 1.27 10.48
CA PHE A 10 -12.36 0.72 10.17
C PHE A 10 -12.14 0.78 8.65
N GLN A 11 -11.35 1.74 8.18
CA GLN A 11 -10.85 1.74 6.80
C GLN A 11 -10.12 0.41 6.57
N GLN A 12 -10.77 -0.50 5.84
CA GLN A 12 -10.17 -1.77 5.46
C GLN A 12 -8.96 -1.47 4.58
N LEU A 13 -7.75 -1.75 5.07
CA LEU A 13 -6.55 -1.76 4.23
C LEU A 13 -6.77 -2.78 3.11
N ARG A 14 -6.97 -2.27 1.88
CA ARG A 14 -7.26 -3.11 0.71
C ARG A 14 -6.02 -3.54 -0.04
N HIS A 15 -4.84 -3.13 0.42
CA HIS A 15 -3.58 -3.44 -0.22
C HIS A 15 -2.38 -3.27 0.72
N VAL A 16 -1.25 -3.83 0.30
CA VAL A 16 0.07 -3.66 0.90
C VAL A 16 1.02 -3.17 -0.20
N ASP A 17 1.85 -2.20 0.14
CA ASP A 17 2.89 -1.67 -0.73
C ASP A 17 4.28 -2.13 -0.25
N GLU A 18 5.08 -2.63 -1.19
CA GLU A 18 6.44 -3.11 -0.98
C GLU A 18 7.40 -2.27 -1.83
N ILE A 19 8.40 -1.66 -1.19
CA ILE A 19 9.43 -0.86 -1.85
C ILE A 19 10.64 -1.75 -2.14
N ILE A 20 11.07 -1.82 -3.40
CA ILE A 20 12.20 -2.64 -3.83
C ILE A 20 13.21 -1.79 -4.60
N GLU A 21 14.46 -1.81 -4.16
CA GLU A 21 15.59 -1.29 -4.94
C GLU A 21 15.93 -2.27 -6.08
N LYS A 22 15.88 -1.79 -7.33
CA LYS A 22 16.27 -2.54 -8.53
C LYS A 22 17.68 -2.19 -9.00
N ALA A 23 18.11 -0.98 -8.74
CA ALA A 23 19.46 -0.46 -8.97
C ALA A 23 19.66 0.80 -8.11
N ALA A 24 20.89 1.32 -8.07
CA ALA A 24 21.26 2.48 -7.26
C ALA A 24 20.32 3.70 -7.44
N ASP A 25 19.81 3.90 -8.66
CA ASP A 25 18.89 4.99 -9.02
C ASP A 25 17.52 4.47 -9.50
N SER A 26 17.12 3.27 -9.06
CA SER A 26 15.88 2.63 -9.52
C SER A 26 15.15 1.96 -8.37
N TRP A 27 14.05 2.58 -7.94
CA TRP A 27 13.22 2.13 -6.83
C TRP A 27 11.78 1.93 -7.28
N TRP A 28 11.22 0.77 -6.97
CA TRP A 28 9.93 0.31 -7.48
C TRP A 28 8.98 0.04 -6.31
N VAL A 29 7.73 0.48 -6.44
CA VAL A 29 6.68 0.12 -5.49
C VAL A 29 5.79 -0.94 -6.11
N TYR A 30 5.75 -2.10 -5.45
CA TYR A 30 4.86 -3.19 -5.78
C TYR A 30 3.65 -3.16 -4.85
N ARG A 31 2.46 -3.16 -5.42
CA ARG A 31 1.20 -3.23 -4.67
C ARG A 31 0.57 -4.60 -4.82
N ARG A 32 0.18 -5.20 -3.71
CA ARG A 32 -0.66 -6.42 -3.65
C ARG A 32 -1.98 -6.07 -3.01
N SER A 33 -3.08 -6.49 -3.64
CA SER A 33 -4.42 -6.30 -3.06
C SER A 33 -4.69 -7.32 -1.97
N ILE A 34 -5.44 -6.91 -0.95
CA ILE A 34 -5.99 -7.81 0.07
C ILE A 34 -7.43 -8.14 -0.36
N GLY A 35 -7.70 -9.43 -0.55
CA GLY A 35 -9.02 -9.94 -0.88
C GLY A 35 -10.02 -9.75 0.26
N HIS A 36 -11.31 -9.92 -0.02
CA HIS A 36 -12.38 -9.73 0.97
C HIS A 36 -12.24 -10.66 2.19
N ASN A 37 -11.65 -11.85 1.99
CA ASN A 37 -11.31 -12.83 3.02
C ASN A 37 -10.01 -12.51 3.77
N GLY A 38 -9.38 -11.36 3.54
CA GLY A 38 -8.11 -10.98 4.16
C GLY A 38 -6.86 -11.62 3.53
N THR A 39 -7.01 -12.45 2.49
CA THR A 39 -5.83 -13.05 1.83
C THR A 39 -5.14 -12.06 0.92
N LEU A 40 -3.82 -11.99 1.01
CA LEU A 40 -2.99 -11.19 0.11
C LEU A 40 -2.98 -11.86 -1.28
N ASN A 41 -3.25 -11.09 -2.32
CA ASN A 41 -3.16 -11.58 -3.69
C ASN A 41 -1.70 -11.95 -4.01
N THR A 42 -1.51 -13.08 -4.68
CA THR A 42 -0.19 -13.57 -5.11
C THR A 42 0.43 -12.68 -6.19
N THR A 43 -0.41 -12.01 -6.98
CA THR A 43 0.03 -11.13 -8.06
C THR A 43 0.27 -9.72 -7.54
N ALA A 44 1.52 -9.26 -7.66
CA ALA A 44 1.90 -7.88 -7.41
C ALA A 44 1.90 -7.08 -8.72
N ARG A 45 1.59 -5.78 -8.65
CA ARG A 45 1.73 -4.84 -9.77
C ARG A 45 2.61 -3.67 -9.36
N VAL A 46 3.36 -3.12 -10.31
CA VAL A 46 4.11 -1.89 -10.10
C VAL A 46 3.15 -0.71 -10.13
N VAL A 47 3.14 0.11 -9.08
CA VAL A 47 2.25 1.28 -8.96
C VAL A 47 2.99 2.60 -8.96
N PHE A 48 4.29 2.57 -8.67
CA PHE A 48 5.15 3.74 -8.71
C PHE A 48 6.60 3.33 -8.99
N PHE A 49 7.33 4.25 -9.60
CA PHE A 49 8.77 4.17 -9.82
C PHE A 49 9.38 5.52 -9.46
N GLY A 50 10.50 5.49 -8.72
CA GLY A 50 11.29 6.64 -8.38
C GLY A 50 12.77 6.39 -8.62
N ARG A 51 13.53 7.47 -8.82
CA ARG A 51 14.98 7.40 -8.96
C ARG A 51 15.72 7.40 -7.64
N THR A 52 15.07 7.85 -6.58
CA THR A 52 15.63 7.86 -5.23
C THR A 52 14.66 7.23 -4.26
N LYS A 53 15.18 6.67 -3.17
CA LYS A 53 14.36 6.15 -2.09
C LYS A 53 13.42 7.23 -1.53
N THR A 54 13.91 8.48 -1.39
CA THR A 54 13.13 9.61 -0.90
C THR A 54 11.88 9.89 -1.73
N GLN A 55 11.97 9.83 -3.07
CA GLN A 55 10.81 10.01 -3.95
C GLN A 55 9.74 8.93 -3.70
N VAL A 56 10.19 7.69 -3.54
CA VAL A 56 9.30 6.56 -3.27
C VAL A 56 8.66 6.68 -1.88
N ASP A 57 9.45 7.02 -0.86
CA ASP A 57 8.95 7.22 0.51
C ASP A 57 7.89 8.33 0.57
N GLN A 58 8.13 9.46 -0.12
CA GLN A 58 7.18 10.57 -0.22
C GLN A 58 5.88 10.14 -0.90
N TRP A 59 5.97 9.34 -1.97
CA TRP A 59 4.81 8.81 -2.66
C TRP A 59 3.99 7.87 -1.76
N VAL A 60 4.64 6.92 -1.07
CA VAL A 60 3.97 5.99 -0.15
C VAL A 60 3.29 6.74 1.00
N ALA A 61 3.94 7.76 1.56
CA ALA A 61 3.35 8.59 2.60
C ALA A 61 2.07 9.32 2.12
N ALA A 62 2.05 9.77 0.86
CA ALA A 62 0.88 10.40 0.26
C ALA A 62 -0.28 9.42 -0.02
N GLN A 63 -0.05 8.11 -0.02
CA GLN A 63 -1.10 7.09 -0.19
C GLN A 63 -1.82 6.74 1.13
N ALA A 64 -1.24 7.11 2.28
CA ALA A 64 -1.79 6.83 3.60
C ALA A 64 -2.76 7.92 4.12
N GLN A 65 -2.92 9.01 3.36
CA GLN A 65 -3.89 10.10 3.60
C GLN A 65 -5.21 9.81 2.88
#